data_AF-A0A100WJR4-F1
#
_entry.id   AF-A0A100WJR4-F1
#
_cell.length_a   1.000
_cell.length_b   1.000
_cell.length_c   1.000
_cell.angle_alpha   90.00
_cell.angle_beta   90.00
_cell.angle_gamma   90.00
#
_symmetry.space_group_name_H-M   'P 1'
#
loop_
_entity.id
_entity.type
_entity.pdbx_description
1 polymer ?
#
loop_
_entity_poly.entity_id
_entity_poly.type
_entity_poly.pdbx_seq_one_letter_code
_entity_poly.pdbx_strand_id
1 'polypeptide(L)'
;MTTDELSGYAIPVIVAILTGLGGVLGVSFRDADATERRRGMWLYMLVLLTAIATSAAINSASGFGRPLAATLMALAASAVAVGTHLLWRRVVFDAPQRNVNIAVTAVALAVVVIASSVTYTYISGKGCRQARDLITTSMAQSAFVLPSFANQGPTTGDFQTWSRGLRDQANQVTAGDVAPRAKDLADLAEQITATVQIGDTGTHALLGARFYDVLRDLLRKCQNV
;
A
#
# COMPACT_ATOMS: atom_id res chain seq x y z
N MET A 1 1.75 -8.45 -15.62
CA MET A 1 2.35 -7.98 -14.37
C MET A 1 1.49 -6.83 -13.86
N THR A 2 0.74 -7.05 -12.79
CA THR A 2 -0.14 -6.02 -12.21
C THR A 2 0.71 -5.01 -11.41
N THR A 3 0.19 -3.81 -11.15
CA THR A 3 0.86 -2.81 -10.30
C THR A 3 1.22 -3.36 -8.92
N ASP A 4 0.42 -4.30 -8.42
CA ASP A 4 0.56 -4.93 -7.11
C ASP A 4 1.74 -5.92 -7.07
N GLU A 5 1.99 -6.65 -8.17
CA GLU A 5 3.17 -7.51 -8.32
C GLU A 5 4.46 -6.68 -8.43
N LEU A 6 4.37 -5.52 -9.08
CA LEU A 6 5.50 -4.61 -9.27
C LEU A 6 5.92 -3.95 -7.95
N SER A 7 4.97 -3.36 -7.21
CA SER A 7 5.27 -2.67 -5.95
C SER A 7 5.60 -3.62 -4.81
N GLY A 8 4.91 -4.76 -4.70
CA GLY A 8 5.06 -5.70 -3.61
C GLY A 8 6.34 -6.55 -3.68
N TYR A 9 6.79 -6.90 -4.89
CA TYR A 9 7.91 -7.84 -5.08
C TYR A 9 9.05 -7.27 -5.91
N ALA A 10 8.77 -6.62 -7.05
CA ALA A 10 9.85 -6.19 -7.94
C ALA A 10 10.68 -5.05 -7.32
N ILE A 11 10.07 -4.07 -6.66
CA ILE A 11 10.79 -2.94 -6.07
C ILE A 11 11.75 -3.37 -4.95
N PRO A 12 11.32 -4.15 -3.93
CA PRO A 12 12.25 -4.65 -2.92
C PRO A 12 13.41 -5.47 -3.50
N VAL A 13 13.15 -6.26 -4.55
CA VAL A 13 14.18 -7.05 -5.24
C VAL A 13 15.16 -6.15 -5.98
N ILE A 14 14.68 -5.15 -6.72
CA ILE A 14 15.54 -4.17 -7.40
C ILE A 14 16.42 -3.43 -6.37
N VAL A 15 15.85 -3.00 -5.25
CA VAL A 15 16.59 -2.34 -4.17
C VAL A 15 17.64 -3.29 -3.56
N ALA A 16 17.31 -4.56 -3.36
CA ALA A 16 18.26 -5.56 -2.89
C ALA A 16 19.42 -5.75 -3.87
N ILE A 17 19.15 -5.82 -5.17
CA ILE A 17 20.18 -5.96 -6.22
C ILE A 17 21.09 -4.72 -6.23
N LEU A 18 20.52 -3.51 -6.23
CA LEU A 18 21.28 -2.26 -6.23
C LEU A 18 22.13 -2.11 -4.96
N THR A 19 21.56 -2.43 -3.79
CA THR A 19 22.29 -2.41 -2.52
C THR A 19 23.37 -3.49 -2.49
N GLY A 20 23.11 -4.67 -3.05
CA GLY A 20 24.09 -5.74 -3.19
C GLY A 20 25.26 -5.35 -4.09
N LEU A 21 24.98 -4.71 -5.24
CA LEU A 21 26.02 -4.16 -6.12
C LEU A 21 26.85 -3.08 -5.42
N GLY A 22 26.25 -2.27 -4.56
CA GLY A 22 26.96 -1.23 -3.81
C GLY A 22 27.64 -1.70 -2.52
N GLY A 23 27.27 -2.87 -2.02
CA GLY A 23 27.64 -3.34 -0.69
C GLY A 23 28.44 -4.65 -0.66
N VAL A 24 28.47 -5.41 -1.75
CA VAL A 24 29.07 -6.76 -1.77
C VAL A 24 30.05 -6.95 -2.93
N LEU A 25 30.08 -6.02 -3.89
CA LEU A 25 30.92 -6.14 -5.08
C LEU A 25 32.42 -6.24 -4.71
N GLY A 26 33.09 -7.29 -5.17
CA GLY A 26 34.50 -7.54 -4.87
C GLY A 26 34.79 -8.18 -3.50
N VAL A 27 33.76 -8.53 -2.71
CA VAL A 27 33.96 -9.30 -1.47
C VAL A 27 34.28 -10.75 -1.82
N SER A 28 35.44 -11.24 -1.36
CA SER A 28 35.89 -12.63 -1.51
C SER A 28 36.01 -13.30 -0.14
N PHE A 29 35.53 -14.54 -0.01
CA PHE A 29 35.66 -15.34 1.22
C PHE A 29 36.75 -16.41 1.16
N ARG A 30 37.47 -16.49 0.03
CA ARG A 30 38.37 -17.61 -0.28
C ARG A 30 39.51 -17.72 0.74
N ASP A 31 40.07 -16.58 1.18
CA ASP A 31 41.21 -16.50 2.10
C ASP A 31 40.94 -15.58 3.31
N ALA A 32 39.65 -15.33 3.62
CA ALA A 32 39.24 -14.37 4.63
C ALA A 32 39.31 -14.94 6.06
N ASP A 33 39.94 -14.18 6.98
CA ASP A 33 39.95 -14.47 8.41
C ASP A 33 38.53 -14.44 9.01
N ALA A 34 38.36 -15.03 10.20
CA ALA A 34 37.05 -15.11 10.89
C ALA A 34 36.37 -13.73 11.05
N THR A 35 37.16 -12.68 11.30
CA THR A 35 36.67 -11.30 11.44
C THR A 35 36.16 -10.73 10.11
N GLU A 36 36.84 -11.02 8.99
CA GLU A 36 36.43 -10.58 7.65
C GLU A 36 35.19 -11.33 7.17
N ARG A 37 35.11 -12.65 7.41
CA ARG A 37 33.88 -13.42 7.14
C ARG A 37 32.67 -12.86 7.88
N ARG A 38 32.85 -12.47 9.15
CA ARG A 38 31.79 -11.85 9.94
C ARG A 38 31.33 -10.53 9.33
N ARG A 39 32.27 -9.66 8.94
CA ARG A 39 31.95 -8.38 8.27
C ARG A 39 31.26 -8.58 6.92
N GLY A 40 31.72 -9.55 6.12
CA GLY A 40 31.07 -9.93 4.87
C GLY A 40 29.63 -10.41 5.09
N MET A 41 29.39 -11.25 6.10
CA MET A 41 28.05 -11.72 6.45
C MET A 41 27.12 -10.56 6.87
N TRP A 42 27.64 -9.56 7.59
CA TRP A 42 26.89 -8.34 7.90
C TRP A 42 26.47 -7.57 6.64
N LEU A 43 27.31 -7.50 5.60
CA LEU A 43 26.95 -6.83 4.34
C LEU A 43 25.73 -7.49 3.68
N TYR A 44 25.72 -8.82 3.55
CA TYR A 44 24.58 -9.55 3.01
C TYR A 44 23.32 -9.37 3.86
N MET A 45 23.47 -9.37 5.19
CA MET A 45 22.32 -9.16 6.08
C MET A 45 21.76 -7.73 5.95
N LEU A 46 22.62 -6.71 5.79
CA LEU A 46 22.16 -5.34 5.56
C LEU A 46 21.43 -5.21 4.21
N VAL A 47 21.90 -5.90 3.15
CA VAL A 47 21.18 -5.96 1.87
C VAL A 47 19.77 -6.55 2.08
N LEU A 48 19.63 -7.66 2.80
CA LEU A 48 18.31 -8.22 3.10
C LEU A 48 17.45 -7.26 3.93
N LEU A 49 18.04 -6.60 4.93
CA LEU A 49 17.35 -5.60 5.74
C LEU A 49 16.86 -4.41 4.91
N THR A 50 17.61 -3.95 3.89
CA THR A 50 17.11 -2.89 2.99
C THR A 50 15.87 -3.33 2.23
N ALA A 51 15.83 -4.56 1.73
CA ALA A 51 14.69 -5.08 0.98
C ALA A 51 13.44 -5.17 1.89
N ILE A 52 13.61 -5.70 3.10
CA ILE A 52 12.53 -5.82 4.10
C ILE A 52 12.01 -4.43 4.50
N ALA A 53 12.92 -3.49 4.81
CA ALA A 53 12.55 -2.14 5.19
C ALA A 53 11.84 -1.39 4.04
N THR A 54 12.26 -1.61 2.80
CA THR A 54 11.61 -1.06 1.60
C THR A 54 10.20 -1.61 1.44
N SER A 55 10.02 -2.93 1.56
CA SER A 55 8.70 -3.55 1.53
C SER A 55 7.78 -3.00 2.63
N ALA A 56 8.30 -2.87 3.86
CA ALA A 56 7.56 -2.28 4.98
C ALA A 56 7.18 -0.81 4.72
N ALA A 57 8.06 -0.03 4.09
CA ALA A 57 7.81 1.36 3.74
C ALA A 57 6.69 1.50 2.68
N ILE A 58 6.75 0.69 1.62
CA ILE A 58 5.73 0.65 0.56
C ILE A 58 4.38 0.23 1.15
N ASN A 59 4.35 -0.85 1.92
CA ASN A 59 3.13 -1.34 2.59
C ASN A 59 2.54 -0.32 3.57
N SER A 60 3.39 0.55 4.16
CA SER A 60 2.93 1.61 5.05
C SER A 60 2.45 2.87 4.31
N ALA A 61 2.85 3.04 3.05
CA ALA A 61 2.44 4.16 2.19
C ALA A 61 1.10 3.91 1.46
N SER A 62 0.66 2.65 1.50
CA SER A 62 -0.55 2.09 0.90
C SER A 62 -1.85 2.84 1.28
N GLY A 63 -2.96 2.51 0.62
CA GLY A 63 -4.24 3.21 0.70
C GLY A 63 -4.85 3.35 2.09
N PHE A 64 -4.55 2.44 3.03
CA PHE A 64 -4.93 2.55 4.45
C PHE A 64 -3.74 2.83 5.39
N GLY A 65 -2.58 3.07 4.81
CA GLY A 65 -1.31 3.18 5.51
C GLY A 65 -1.15 4.39 6.43
N ARG A 66 -0.12 4.34 7.27
CA ARG A 66 0.29 5.42 8.18
C ARG A 66 1.41 6.21 7.51
N PRO A 67 1.18 7.43 6.99
CA PRO A 67 2.18 8.17 6.20
C PRO A 67 3.46 8.47 6.98
N LEU A 68 3.34 8.70 8.28
CA LEU A 68 4.47 8.89 9.18
C LEU A 68 5.32 7.61 9.29
N ALA A 69 4.69 6.44 9.41
CA ALA A 69 5.39 5.16 9.44
C ALA A 69 6.09 4.87 8.10
N ALA A 70 5.42 5.15 6.97
CA ALA A 70 6.02 5.01 5.64
C ALA A 70 7.30 5.84 5.48
N THR A 71 7.25 7.10 5.92
CA THR A 71 8.39 8.02 5.83
C THR A 71 9.54 7.54 6.70
N LEU A 72 9.27 7.15 7.95
CA LEU A 72 10.30 6.63 8.85
C LEU A 72 10.94 5.33 8.32
N MET A 73 10.14 4.43 7.76
CA MET A 73 10.65 3.18 7.17
C MET A 73 11.46 3.45 5.90
N ALA A 74 11.07 4.40 5.07
CA ALA A 74 11.83 4.81 3.88
C ALA A 74 13.20 5.40 4.26
N LEU A 75 13.23 6.25 5.30
CA LEU A 75 14.47 6.79 5.85
C LEU A 75 15.36 5.68 6.42
N ALA A 76 14.79 4.74 7.17
CA ALA A 76 15.51 3.60 7.70
C ALA A 76 16.09 2.73 6.57
N ALA A 77 15.31 2.39 5.55
CA ALA A 77 15.77 1.62 4.39
C ALA A 77 16.94 2.33 3.67
N SER A 78 16.82 3.65 3.47
CA SER A 78 17.87 4.47 2.86
C SER A 78 19.13 4.51 3.71
N ALA A 79 19.00 4.66 5.04
CA ALA A 79 20.12 4.64 5.97
C ALA A 79 20.84 3.29 5.98
N VAL A 80 20.10 2.18 5.93
CA VAL A 80 20.68 0.83 5.83
C VAL A 80 21.41 0.65 4.50
N ALA A 81 20.87 1.13 3.37
CA ALA A 81 21.53 1.05 2.07
C ALA A 81 22.86 1.83 2.05
N VAL A 82 22.85 3.07 2.54
CA VAL A 82 24.06 3.90 2.67
C VAL A 82 25.05 3.27 3.66
N GLY A 83 24.57 2.80 4.81
CA GLY A 83 25.39 2.11 5.81
C GLY A 83 26.07 0.86 5.27
N THR A 84 25.39 0.11 4.39
CA THR A 84 25.97 -1.04 3.69
C THR A 84 27.17 -0.61 2.84
N HIS A 85 27.04 0.46 2.07
CA HIS A 85 28.14 0.99 1.25
C HIS A 85 29.31 1.52 2.10
N LEU A 86 29.01 2.21 3.20
CA LEU A 86 30.03 2.71 4.12
C LEU A 86 30.80 1.57 4.80
N LEU A 87 30.12 0.49 5.18
CA LEU A 87 30.75 -0.71 5.70
C LEU A 87 31.60 -1.40 4.61
N TRP A 88 31.09 -1.48 3.38
CA TRP A 88 31.80 -2.06 2.24
C TRP A 88 33.12 -1.32 1.94
N ARG A 89 33.11 0.02 1.96
CA ARG A 89 34.33 0.85 1.86
C ARG A 89 35.39 0.54 2.92
N ARG A 90 34.99 -0.02 4.07
CA ARG A 90 35.89 -0.48 5.15
C ARG A 90 36.27 -1.96 5.06
N VAL A 91 35.71 -2.70 4.11
CA VAL A 91 36.05 -4.12 3.88
C VAL A 91 36.89 -4.24 2.61
N VAL A 92 36.58 -3.46 1.57
CA VAL A 92 37.30 -3.44 0.29
C VAL A 92 38.03 -2.11 0.14
N PHE A 93 39.21 -2.00 0.78
CA PHE A 93 39.99 -0.75 0.82
C PHE A 93 40.60 -0.38 -0.55
N ASP A 94 41.10 -1.38 -1.29
CA ASP A 94 41.79 -1.20 -2.59
C ASP A 94 40.91 -1.59 -3.78
N ALA A 95 39.62 -1.24 -3.72
CA ALA A 95 38.75 -1.41 -4.88
C ALA A 95 39.23 -0.51 -6.05
N PRO A 96 39.32 -1.04 -7.28
CA PRO A 96 39.62 -0.19 -8.44
C PRO A 96 38.55 0.91 -8.58
N GLN A 97 38.96 2.11 -8.99
CA GLN A 97 38.07 3.28 -9.06
C GLN A 97 36.78 3.03 -9.85
N ARG A 98 36.84 2.20 -10.89
CA ARG A 98 35.66 1.76 -11.63
C ARG A 98 34.62 1.07 -10.74
N ASN A 99 35.06 0.16 -9.87
CA ASN A 99 34.18 -0.57 -8.95
C ASN A 99 33.58 0.35 -7.89
N VAL A 100 34.38 1.30 -7.40
CA VAL A 100 33.90 2.34 -6.47
C VAL A 100 32.78 3.16 -7.11
N ASN A 101 32.97 3.63 -8.35
CA ASN A 101 31.97 4.43 -9.05
C ASN A 101 30.67 3.63 -9.29
N ILE A 102 30.78 2.35 -9.68
CA ILE A 102 29.62 1.46 -9.83
C ILE A 102 28.90 1.30 -8.48
N ALA A 103 29.64 1.07 -7.40
CA ALA A 103 29.05 0.84 -6.09
C ALA A 103 28.32 2.09 -5.54
N VAL A 104 28.93 3.27 -5.70
CA VAL A 104 28.34 4.55 -5.30
C VAL A 104 27.08 4.84 -6.11
N THR A 105 27.15 4.69 -7.44
CA THR A 105 25.99 4.93 -8.31
C THR A 105 24.85 3.95 -8.03
N ALA A 106 25.15 2.69 -7.76
CA ALA A 106 24.14 1.69 -7.40
C ALA A 106 23.42 2.05 -6.09
N VAL A 107 24.14 2.47 -5.04
CA VAL A 107 23.51 2.87 -3.76
C VAL A 107 22.71 4.16 -3.92
N ALA A 108 23.20 5.13 -4.68
CA ALA A 108 22.45 6.34 -4.98
C ALA A 108 21.13 6.00 -5.70
N LEU A 109 21.17 5.11 -6.70
CA LEU A 109 19.97 4.63 -7.39
C LEU A 109 19.03 3.87 -6.45
N ALA A 110 19.55 3.05 -5.53
CA ALA A 110 18.73 2.34 -4.54
C ALA A 110 17.89 3.32 -3.70
N VAL A 111 18.53 4.38 -3.19
CA VAL A 111 17.84 5.43 -2.41
C VAL A 111 16.78 6.15 -3.25
N VAL A 112 17.10 6.49 -4.50
CA VAL A 112 16.14 7.12 -5.42
C VAL A 112 14.94 6.23 -5.68
N VAL A 113 15.15 4.92 -5.88
CA VAL A 113 14.07 3.94 -6.08
C VAL A 113 13.19 3.81 -4.83
N ILE A 114 13.79 3.75 -3.63
CA ILE A 114 13.04 3.72 -2.36
C ILE A 114 12.16 4.97 -2.23
N ALA A 115 12.74 6.17 -2.39
CA ALA A 115 12.00 7.42 -2.25
C ALA A 115 10.86 7.50 -3.28
N SER A 116 11.17 7.25 -4.56
CA SER A 116 10.21 7.36 -5.66
C SER A 116 9.06 6.36 -5.52
N SER A 117 9.35 5.13 -5.10
CA SER A 117 8.33 4.09 -4.92
C SER A 117 7.37 4.41 -3.77
N VAL A 118 7.89 4.87 -2.63
CA VAL A 118 7.08 5.27 -1.48
C VAL A 118 6.23 6.50 -1.81
N THR A 119 6.81 7.50 -2.47
CA THR A 119 6.07 8.69 -2.92
C THR A 119 4.98 8.33 -3.92
N TYR A 120 5.28 7.47 -4.91
CA TYR A 120 4.31 7.02 -5.89
C TYR A 120 3.15 6.27 -5.24
N THR A 121 3.45 5.31 -4.36
CA THR A 121 2.45 4.52 -3.61
C THR A 121 1.58 5.42 -2.74
N TYR A 122 2.20 6.43 -2.10
CA TYR A 122 1.45 7.42 -1.34
C TYR A 122 0.48 8.19 -2.24
N ILE A 123 0.92 8.70 -3.39
CA ILE A 123 0.07 9.49 -4.29
C ILE A 123 -1.06 8.62 -4.88
N SER A 124 -0.75 7.40 -5.32
CA SER A 124 -1.74 6.49 -5.91
C SER A 124 -2.80 6.04 -4.90
N GLY A 125 -2.43 5.86 -3.63
CA GLY A 125 -3.35 5.49 -2.54
C GLY A 125 -4.30 6.61 -2.08
N LYS A 126 -4.24 7.82 -2.66
CA LYS A 126 -5.07 8.96 -2.22
C LYS A 126 -6.57 8.66 -2.27
N GLY A 127 -7.06 8.01 -3.33
CA GLY A 127 -8.47 7.66 -3.47
C GLY A 127 -8.95 6.72 -2.35
N CYS A 128 -8.13 5.74 -1.98
CA CYS A 128 -8.44 4.80 -0.91
C CYS A 128 -8.40 5.43 0.49
N ARG A 129 -7.50 6.40 0.71
CA ARG A 129 -7.50 7.19 1.95
C ARG A 129 -8.76 8.03 2.09
N GLN A 130 -9.24 8.64 1.00
CA GLN A 130 -10.51 9.39 0.99
C GLN A 130 -11.72 8.46 1.16
N ALA A 131 -11.71 7.29 0.52
CA ALA A 131 -12.80 6.31 0.60
C ALA A 131 -12.84 5.54 1.93
N ARG A 132 -11.90 5.77 2.85
CA ARG A 132 -11.81 5.03 4.11
C ARG A 132 -13.10 5.12 4.92
N ASP A 133 -13.63 6.32 5.09
CA ASP A 133 -14.84 6.54 5.88
C ASP A 133 -16.09 5.96 5.19
N LEU A 134 -16.13 6.01 3.85
CA LEU A 134 -17.18 5.37 3.06
C LEU A 134 -17.19 3.84 3.27
N ILE A 135 -16.02 3.22 3.17
CA ILE A 135 -15.86 1.77 3.32
C ILE A 135 -16.18 1.31 4.75
N THR A 136 -15.67 2.01 5.77
CA THR A 136 -15.93 1.66 7.18
C THR A 136 -17.41 1.81 7.54
N THR A 137 -18.04 2.90 7.11
CA THR A 137 -19.48 3.14 7.30
C THR A 137 -20.31 2.06 6.61
N SER A 138 -19.99 1.74 5.36
CA SER A 138 -20.68 0.70 4.58
C SER A 138 -20.57 -0.70 5.20
N MET A 139 -19.44 -1.03 5.83
CA MET A 139 -19.27 -2.31 6.55
C MET A 139 -20.02 -2.33 7.87
N ALA A 140 -20.00 -1.23 8.63
CA ALA A 140 -20.64 -1.15 9.95
C ALA A 140 -22.18 -1.15 9.85
N GLN A 141 -22.72 -0.65 8.74
CA GLN A 141 -24.16 -0.45 8.54
C GLN A 141 -24.78 -1.52 7.63
N SER A 142 -24.30 -2.76 7.75
CA SER A 142 -24.82 -3.93 7.02
C SER A 142 -26.33 -4.14 7.19
N ALA A 143 -26.89 -3.71 8.33
CA ALA A 143 -28.32 -3.82 8.64
C ALA A 143 -29.24 -3.07 7.66
N PHE A 144 -28.74 -2.05 6.95
CA PHE A 144 -29.51 -1.29 5.95
C PHE A 144 -29.48 -1.93 4.55
N VAL A 145 -28.69 -3.00 4.37
CA VAL A 145 -28.56 -3.70 3.09
C VAL A 145 -29.44 -4.95 3.06
N LEU A 146 -29.89 -5.42 4.22
CA LEU A 146 -30.90 -6.49 4.33
C LEU A 146 -32.31 -5.89 4.29
N PRO A 147 -33.27 -6.57 3.63
CA PRO A 147 -34.66 -6.13 3.63
C PRO A 147 -35.21 -6.11 5.06
N SER A 148 -35.86 -5.01 5.44
CA SER A 148 -36.57 -4.89 6.71
C SER A 148 -37.80 -5.80 6.70
N PHE A 149 -37.95 -6.68 7.68
CA PHE A 149 -39.14 -7.49 7.87
C PHE A 149 -40.09 -6.78 8.85
N ALA A 150 -41.40 -7.01 8.71
CA ALA A 150 -42.44 -6.25 9.43
C ALA A 150 -42.15 -6.08 10.93
N ASN A 151 -42.10 -4.82 11.40
CA ASN A 151 -41.84 -4.37 12.78
C ASN A 151 -40.43 -4.64 13.35
N GLN A 152 -39.46 -5.08 12.53
CA GLN A 152 -38.07 -5.24 12.94
C GLN A 152 -37.13 -4.68 11.87
N GLY A 153 -36.48 -3.56 12.16
CA GLY A 153 -35.48 -2.96 11.28
C GLY A 153 -35.46 -1.43 11.33
N PRO A 154 -34.54 -0.81 10.57
CA PRO A 154 -34.44 0.65 10.48
C PRO A 154 -35.71 1.27 9.90
N THR A 155 -36.06 2.46 10.36
CA THR A 155 -37.18 3.23 9.82
C THR A 155 -36.83 3.83 8.45
N THR A 156 -37.84 4.23 7.67
CA THR A 156 -37.62 4.95 6.40
C THR A 156 -36.74 6.20 6.57
N GLY A 157 -36.84 6.90 7.72
CA GLY A 157 -35.98 8.04 8.05
C GLY A 157 -34.52 7.65 8.28
N ASP A 158 -34.28 6.46 8.83
CA ASP A 158 -32.93 5.92 9.02
C ASP A 158 -32.28 5.59 7.68
N PHE A 159 -33.03 4.98 6.73
CA PHE A 159 -32.55 4.73 5.37
C PHE A 159 -32.17 6.02 4.63
N GLN A 160 -32.97 7.07 4.78
CA GLN A 160 -32.65 8.38 4.19
C GLN A 160 -31.39 9.01 4.80
N THR A 161 -31.21 8.88 6.11
CA THR A 161 -30.03 9.38 6.80
C THR A 161 -28.78 8.61 6.37
N TRP A 162 -28.90 7.28 6.28
CA TRP A 162 -27.86 6.39 5.79
C TRP A 162 -27.40 6.71 4.37
N SER A 163 -28.33 6.76 3.41
CA SER A 163 -28.00 7.03 2.00
C SER A 163 -27.41 8.42 1.79
N ARG A 164 -27.90 9.45 2.48
CA ARG A 164 -27.27 10.79 2.47
C ARG A 164 -25.85 10.75 3.03
N GLY A 165 -25.63 10.06 4.14
CA GLY A 165 -24.29 9.90 4.72
C GLY A 165 -23.31 9.25 3.75
N LEU A 166 -23.73 8.19 3.06
CA LEU A 166 -22.92 7.54 2.02
C LEU A 166 -22.68 8.45 0.81
N ARG A 167 -23.67 9.23 0.37
CA ARG A 167 -23.50 10.24 -0.69
C ARG A 167 -22.45 11.28 -0.29
N ASP A 168 -22.56 11.84 0.90
CA ASP A 168 -21.64 12.88 1.38
C ASP A 168 -20.21 12.34 1.49
N GLN A 169 -20.04 11.11 1.96
CA GLN A 169 -18.74 10.44 2.00
C GLN A 169 -18.22 10.12 0.59
N ALA A 170 -19.06 9.66 -0.33
CA ALA A 170 -18.67 9.41 -1.71
C ALA A 170 -18.23 10.68 -2.44
N ASN A 171 -18.89 11.82 -2.19
CA ASN A 171 -18.52 13.12 -2.75
C ASN A 171 -17.15 13.61 -2.27
N GLN A 172 -16.66 13.15 -1.12
CA GLN A 172 -15.31 13.44 -0.62
C GLN A 172 -14.22 12.63 -1.36
N VAL A 173 -14.60 11.54 -2.04
CA VAL A 173 -13.70 10.71 -2.85
C VAL A 173 -13.59 11.33 -4.24
N THR A 174 -12.48 12.02 -4.48
CA THR A 174 -12.23 12.78 -5.72
C THR A 174 -11.09 12.22 -6.55
N ALA A 175 -10.29 11.32 -5.99
CA ALA A 175 -9.06 10.86 -6.60
C ALA A 175 -9.19 9.49 -7.30
N GLY A 176 -8.81 9.47 -8.58
CA GLY A 176 -8.58 8.26 -9.36
C GLY A 176 -9.81 7.38 -9.58
N ASP A 177 -9.55 6.14 -9.95
CA ASP A 177 -10.58 5.14 -10.27
C ASP A 177 -11.46 4.71 -9.08
N VAL A 178 -11.16 5.19 -7.87
CA VAL A 178 -11.95 4.90 -6.67
C VAL A 178 -13.20 5.78 -6.63
N ALA A 179 -13.11 7.02 -7.16
CA ALA A 179 -14.22 7.98 -7.13
C ALA A 179 -15.48 7.49 -7.86
N PRO A 180 -15.41 6.91 -9.08
CA PRO A 180 -16.60 6.36 -9.74
C PRO A 180 -17.25 5.24 -8.93
N ARG A 181 -16.45 4.32 -8.36
CA ARG A 181 -16.97 3.20 -7.55
C ARG A 181 -17.58 3.66 -6.23
N ALA A 182 -16.99 4.68 -5.61
CA ALA A 182 -17.53 5.30 -4.41
C ALA A 182 -18.90 5.93 -4.69
N LYS A 183 -19.03 6.60 -5.84
CA LYS A 183 -20.31 7.15 -6.32
C LYS A 183 -21.33 6.05 -6.59
N ASP A 184 -20.94 4.98 -7.29
CA ASP A 184 -21.82 3.83 -7.57
C ASP A 184 -22.36 3.21 -6.27
N LEU A 185 -21.52 3.09 -5.24
CA LEU A 185 -21.91 2.58 -3.93
C LEU A 185 -22.97 3.48 -3.25
N ALA A 186 -22.78 4.81 -3.30
CA ALA A 186 -23.76 5.76 -2.77
C ALA A 186 -25.07 5.76 -3.57
N ASP A 187 -24.99 5.69 -4.90
CA ASP A 187 -26.15 5.65 -5.78
C ASP A 187 -26.98 4.36 -5.55
N LEU A 188 -26.32 3.23 -5.23
CA LEU A 188 -27.00 2.00 -4.82
C LEU A 188 -27.71 2.16 -3.46
N ALA A 189 -27.12 2.86 -2.50
CA ALA A 189 -27.77 3.13 -1.21
C ALA A 189 -29.01 4.03 -1.34
N GLU A 190 -28.98 5.02 -2.23
CA GLU A 190 -30.15 5.83 -2.57
C GLU A 190 -31.26 5.00 -3.22
N GLN A 191 -30.90 4.09 -4.14
CA GLN A 191 -31.86 3.17 -4.76
C GLN A 191 -32.49 2.21 -3.72
N ILE A 192 -31.70 1.66 -2.80
CA ILE A 192 -32.21 0.83 -1.69
C ILE A 192 -33.19 1.64 -0.84
N THR A 193 -32.84 2.87 -0.50
CA THR A 193 -33.73 3.77 0.26
C THR A 193 -35.04 4.03 -0.47
N ALA A 194 -35.01 4.19 -1.79
CA ALA A 194 -36.22 4.36 -2.60
C ALA A 194 -37.11 3.10 -2.59
N THR A 195 -36.52 1.89 -2.63
CA THR A 195 -37.30 0.64 -2.56
C THR A 195 -38.06 0.48 -1.24
N VAL A 196 -37.48 0.94 -0.12
CA VAL A 196 -38.14 0.92 1.19
C VAL A 196 -39.36 1.83 1.23
N GLN A 197 -39.32 2.98 0.53
CA GLN A 197 -40.45 3.92 0.48
C GLN A 197 -41.66 3.35 -0.27
N ILE A 198 -41.42 2.49 -1.26
CA ILE A 198 -42.47 1.88 -2.09
C ILE A 198 -42.80 0.43 -1.69
N GLY A 199 -42.09 -0.15 -0.72
CA GLY A 199 -42.31 -1.51 -0.23
C GLY A 199 -41.82 -2.62 -1.17
N ASP A 200 -40.89 -2.34 -2.09
CA ASP A 200 -40.39 -3.32 -3.07
C ASP A 200 -39.22 -4.13 -2.50
N THR A 201 -39.55 -5.20 -1.77
CA THR A 201 -38.56 -6.08 -1.11
C THR A 201 -37.74 -6.92 -2.09
N GLY A 202 -38.27 -7.20 -3.29
CA GLY A 202 -37.58 -7.96 -4.33
C GLY A 202 -36.42 -7.16 -4.93
N THR A 203 -36.69 -5.91 -5.32
CA THR A 203 -35.66 -5.00 -5.83
C THR A 203 -34.66 -4.63 -4.74
N HIS A 204 -35.11 -4.48 -3.48
CA HIS A 204 -34.24 -4.23 -2.34
C HIS A 204 -33.14 -5.31 -2.22
N ALA A 205 -33.51 -6.59 -2.25
CA ALA A 205 -32.55 -7.69 -2.11
C ALA A 205 -31.52 -7.72 -3.26
N LEU A 206 -31.96 -7.46 -4.49
CA LEU A 206 -31.08 -7.39 -5.66
C LEU A 206 -30.06 -6.24 -5.54
N LEU A 207 -30.53 -5.06 -5.14
CA LEU A 207 -29.66 -3.89 -4.95
C LEU A 207 -28.69 -4.10 -3.78
N GLY A 208 -29.13 -4.78 -2.72
CA GLY A 208 -28.26 -5.13 -1.59
C GLY A 208 -27.11 -6.05 -2.00
N ALA A 209 -27.37 -7.05 -2.86
CA ALA A 209 -26.31 -7.89 -3.41
C ALA A 209 -25.29 -7.07 -4.23
N ARG A 210 -25.78 -6.20 -5.12
CA ARG A 210 -24.90 -5.31 -5.92
C ARG A 210 -24.10 -4.35 -5.05
N PHE A 211 -24.69 -3.83 -3.98
CA PHE A 211 -24.01 -2.98 -3.01
C PHE A 211 -22.80 -3.70 -2.39
N TYR A 212 -22.98 -4.97 -1.97
CA TYR A 212 -21.88 -5.77 -1.44
C TYR A 212 -20.82 -6.12 -2.47
N ASP A 213 -21.19 -6.36 -3.73
CA ASP A 213 -20.22 -6.61 -4.80
C ASP A 213 -19.33 -5.38 -5.04
N VAL A 214 -19.93 -4.19 -5.16
CA VAL A 214 -19.19 -2.93 -5.30
C VAL A 214 -18.31 -2.66 -4.08
N LEU A 215 -18.84 -2.87 -2.87
CA LEU A 215 -18.08 -2.70 -1.62
C LEU A 215 -16.89 -3.65 -1.55
N ARG A 216 -17.07 -4.92 -1.92
CA ARG A 216 -16.00 -5.93 -1.93
C ARG A 216 -14.92 -5.57 -2.94
N ASP A 217 -15.28 -5.06 -4.10
CA ASP A 217 -14.32 -4.63 -5.11
C ASP A 217 -13.56 -3.37 -4.68
N LEU A 218 -14.21 -2.45 -3.98
CA LEU A 218 -13.57 -1.30 -3.34
C LEU A 218 -12.59 -1.75 -2.25
N LEU A 219 -12.99 -2.70 -1.40
CA LEU A 219 -12.13 -3.28 -0.37
C LEU A 219 -10.89 -3.94 -0.97
N ARG A 220 -11.06 -4.79 -1.99
CA ARG A 220 -9.92 -5.43 -2.68
C ARG A 220 -8.98 -4.39 -3.26
N LYS A 221 -9.52 -3.38 -3.95
CA LYS A 221 -8.70 -2.31 -4.55
C LYS A 221 -7.96 -1.51 -3.49
N CYS A 222 -8.58 -1.23 -2.34
CA CYS A 222 -7.97 -0.39 -1.31
C CYS A 222 -7.14 -1.13 -0.27
N GLN A 223 -7.27 -2.44 -0.15
CA GLN A 223 -6.39 -3.29 0.66
C GLN A 223 -5.13 -3.75 -0.09
N ASN A 224 -5.18 -3.81 -1.41
CA ASN A 224 -4.06 -4.26 -2.26
C ASN A 224 -3.20 -3.12 -2.82
N VAL A 225 -3.58 -1.86 -2.59
CA VAL A 225 -2.81 -0.64 -2.93
C VAL A 225 -2.13 -0.12 -1.69
#